data_AF-A0A842N720-F1
#
_entry.id   AF-A0A842N720-F1
#
_cell.length_a   1.000
_cell.length_b   1.000
_cell.length_c   1.000
_cell.angle_alpha   90.00
_cell.angle_beta   90.00
_cell.angle_gamma   90.00
#
_symmetry.space_group_name_H-M   'P 1'
#
loop_
_entity.id
_entity.type
_entity.pdbx_description
1 polymer ?
#
loop_
_entity_poly.entity_id
_entity_poly.type
_entity_poly.pdbx_seq_one_letter_code
_entity_poly.pdbx_strand_id
1 'polypeptide(L)'
;TVFAESAGLADAAATAVGNVVKGDDEQYASRLGVDTGLSIEGVRGVFVLYRGAVGMGGRMPSIIGVDPGDPNELSIEIGRR
;
A
#
# COMPACT_ATOMS: atom_id res chain seq x y z
N THR A 1 2.29 -2.65 3.48
CA THR A 1 3.71 -2.26 3.50
C THR A 1 3.84 -0.75 3.67
N VAL A 2 4.73 -0.30 4.53
CA VAL A 2 4.98 1.13 4.80
C VAL A 2 6.44 1.45 4.55
N PHE A 3 6.71 2.56 3.86
CA PHE A 3 8.05 3.11 3.64
C PHE A 3 8.16 4.37 4.50
N ALA A 4 9.13 4.42 5.41
CA ALA A 4 9.31 5.53 6.34
C ALA A 4 10.80 5.81 6.59
N GLU A 5 11.09 6.91 7.29
CA GLU A 5 12.46 7.33 7.64
C GLU A 5 13.18 6.37 8.60
N SER A 6 12.45 5.57 9.37
CA SER A 6 13.01 4.54 10.23
C SER A 6 12.12 3.29 10.29
N ALA A 7 12.71 2.15 10.65
CA ALA A 7 11.99 0.89 10.79
C ALA A 7 10.93 0.93 11.89
N GLY A 8 11.22 1.54 13.04
CA GLY A 8 10.26 1.67 14.14
C GLY A 8 9.06 2.54 13.77
N LEU A 9 9.29 3.62 13.02
CA LEU A 9 8.20 4.44 12.48
C LEU A 9 7.37 3.65 11.46
N ALA A 10 8.01 2.89 10.56
CA ALA A 10 7.31 2.06 9.60
C ALA A 10 6.43 1.00 10.28
N ASP A 11 6.91 0.36 11.35
CA ASP A 11 6.18 -0.67 12.11
C ASP A 11 4.97 -0.09 12.86
N ALA A 12 5.17 1.04 13.56
CA ALA A 12 4.08 1.74 14.25
C ALA A 12 3.02 2.26 13.27
N ALA A 13 3.45 2.83 12.14
CA ALA A 13 2.55 3.27 11.07
C ALA A 13 1.81 2.09 10.42
N ALA A 14 2.49 0.97 10.17
CA ALA A 14 1.85 -0.24 9.63
C ALA A 14 0.77 -0.76 10.58
N THR A 15 1.02 -0.74 11.89
CA THR A 15 0.01 -1.08 12.91
C THR A 15 -1.19 -0.12 12.86
N ALA A 16 -0.95 1.19 12.79
CA ALA A 16 -2.02 2.19 12.69
C ALA A 16 -2.86 2.00 11.41
N VAL A 17 -2.22 1.76 10.27
CA VAL A 17 -2.87 1.44 8.99
C VAL A 17 -3.70 0.16 9.11
N GLY A 18 -3.14 -0.91 9.68
CA GLY A 18 -3.85 -2.19 9.86
C GLY A 18 -5.12 -2.07 10.70
N ASN A 19 -5.15 -1.18 11.69
CA ASN A 19 -6.31 -0.97 12.55
C ASN A 19 -7.52 -0.31 11.85
N VAL A 20 -7.26 0.45 10.78
CA VAL A 20 -8.31 1.17 10.02
C VAL A 20 -8.74 0.45 8.76
N VAL A 21 -7.90 -0.42 8.18
CA VAL A 21 -8.23 -1.22 6.98
C VAL A 21 -9.15 -2.38 7.38
N LYS A 22 -10.45 -2.12 7.38
CA LYS A 22 -11.50 -3.09 7.74
C LYS A 22 -12.84 -2.70 7.14
N GLY A 23 -13.79 -3.63 7.18
CA GLY A 23 -15.15 -3.47 6.64
C GLY A 23 -15.32 -4.12 5.28
N ASP A 24 -16.51 -3.95 4.71
CA ASP A 24 -16.92 -4.61 3.47
C ASP A 24 -16.73 -3.73 2.22
N ASP A 25 -16.58 -2.42 2.39
CA ASP A 25 -16.13 -1.53 1.31
C ASP A 25 -14.60 -1.57 1.24
N GLU A 26 -14.09 -2.49 0.45
CA GLU A 26 -12.66 -2.76 0.27
C GLU A 26 -11.90 -1.60 -0.42
N GLN A 27 -12.53 -0.89 -1.35
CA GLN A 27 -11.94 0.29 -2.00
C GLN A 27 -11.81 1.44 -1.00
N TYR A 28 -12.85 1.70 -0.21
CA TYR A 28 -12.80 2.69 0.85
C TYR A 28 -11.79 2.30 1.94
N ALA A 29 -11.79 1.04 2.39
CA ALA A 29 -10.88 0.57 3.43
C ALA A 29 -9.41 0.69 3.02
N SER A 30 -9.08 0.29 1.78
CA SER A 30 -7.71 0.40 1.25
C SER A 30 -7.27 1.86 1.10
N ARG A 31 -8.15 2.73 0.60
CA ARG A 31 -7.89 4.19 0.52
C ARG A 31 -7.69 4.81 1.90
N LEU A 32 -8.56 4.50 2.86
CA LEU A 32 -8.46 5.00 4.23
C LEU A 32 -7.14 4.60 4.88
N GLY A 33 -6.68 3.37 4.64
CA GLY A 33 -5.37 2.91 5.08
C GLY A 33 -4.21 3.73 4.50
N VAL A 34 -4.24 4.02 3.20
CA VAL A 34 -3.24 4.88 2.53
C VAL A 34 -3.24 6.27 3.13
N ASP A 35 -4.42 6.90 3.23
CA ASP A 35 -4.58 8.26 3.76
C ASP A 35 -4.10 8.35 5.22
N THR A 36 -4.44 7.35 6.04
CA THR A 36 -3.99 7.25 7.44
C THR A 36 -2.47 7.18 7.54
N GLY A 37 -1.83 6.29 6.78
CA GLY A 37 -0.38 6.16 6.84
C GLY A 37 0.35 7.40 6.32
N LEU A 38 -0.15 8.05 5.25
CA LEU A 38 0.45 9.26 4.70
C LEU A 38 0.26 10.50 5.58
N SER A 39 -0.71 10.49 6.50
CA SER A 39 -0.88 11.55 7.51
C SER A 39 0.17 11.50 8.62
N ILE A 40 0.92 10.41 8.75
CA ILE A 40 1.95 10.24 9.79
C ILE A 40 3.27 10.85 9.30
N GLU A 41 3.81 11.79 10.08
CA GLU A 41 5.08 12.42 9.78
C GLU A 41 6.21 11.39 9.65
N GLY A 42 7.06 11.55 8.63
CA GLY A 42 8.17 10.64 8.33
C GLY A 42 7.77 9.40 7.53
N VAL A 43 6.47 9.15 7.30
CA VAL A 43 6.02 8.16 6.30
C VAL A 43 6.20 8.75 4.90
N ARG A 44 6.80 7.97 4.01
CA ARG A 44 7.09 8.35 2.61
C ARG A 44 6.15 7.68 1.62
N GLY A 45 5.66 6.48 1.93
CA GLY A 45 4.73 5.76 1.06
C GLY A 45 4.03 4.61 1.76
N VAL A 46 2.84 4.27 1.28
CA VAL A 46 1.98 3.23 1.86
C VAL A 46 1.38 2.37 0.75
N PHE A 47 1.47 1.05 0.92
CA PHE A 47 0.85 0.04 0.06
C PHE A 47 -0.07 -0.82 0.92
N VAL A 48 -1.33 -0.91 0.53
CA VAL A 48 -2.37 -1.71 1.18
C VAL A 48 -2.93 -2.69 0.15
N LEU A 49 -2.94 -3.97 0.51
CA LEU A 49 -3.67 -5.02 -0.20
C LEU A 49 -4.73 -5.55 0.75
N TYR A 50 -6.00 -5.40 0.39
CA TYR A 50 -7.13 -5.84 1.22
C TYR A 50 -8.24 -6.39 0.34
N ARG A 51 -8.55 -7.70 0.51
CA ARG A 51 -9.58 -8.41 -0.26
C ARG A 51 -9.46 -8.25 -1.80
N GLY A 52 -8.24 -8.14 -2.31
CA GLY A 52 -7.97 -7.93 -3.74
C GLY A 52 -8.00 -6.46 -4.19
N ALA A 53 -8.49 -5.54 -3.36
CA ALA A 53 -8.34 -4.10 -3.58
C ALA A 53 -6.92 -3.66 -3.22
N VAL A 54 -6.33 -2.83 -4.08
CA VAL A 54 -5.00 -2.25 -3.89
C VAL A 54 -5.12 -0.74 -3.69
N GLY A 55 -4.61 -0.27 -2.56
CA GLY A 55 -4.42 1.15 -2.27
C GLY A 55 -2.93 1.47 -2.23
N MET A 56 -2.50 2.53 -2.92
CA MET A 56 -1.12 2.99 -2.87
C MET A 56 -1.05 4.51 -2.87
N GLY A 57 -0.03 5.05 -2.19
CA GLY A 57 0.23 6.48 -2.22
C GLY A 57 1.61 6.84 -1.68
N GLY A 58 2.06 8.05 -2.02
CA GLY A 58 3.38 8.57 -1.67
C GLY A 58 4.49 8.11 -2.61
N ARG A 59 5.73 8.18 -2.13
CA ARG A 59 6.94 7.78 -2.85
C ARG A 59 7.23 6.31 -2.59
N MET A 60 6.96 5.47 -3.58
CA MET A 60 7.16 4.02 -3.53
C MET A 60 8.02 3.56 -4.71
N PRO A 61 8.74 2.43 -4.58
CA PRO A 61 9.35 1.79 -5.75
C PRO A 61 8.26 1.34 -6.73
N SER A 62 8.63 1.18 -8.01
CA SER A 62 7.74 0.61 -9.02
C SER A 62 7.34 -0.80 -8.64
N ILE A 63 6.03 -1.08 -8.62
CA ILE A 63 5.50 -2.43 -8.41
C ILE A 63 5.42 -3.13 -9.76
N ILE A 64 5.94 -4.35 -9.82
CA ILE A 64 5.91 -5.22 -11.01
C ILE A 64 4.99 -6.41 -10.72
N GLY A 65 4.04 -6.67 -11.61
CA GLY A 65 3.26 -7.90 -11.63
C GLY A 65 4.03 -9.00 -12.33
N VAL A 66 3.97 -10.22 -11.80
CA VAL A 66 4.53 -11.42 -12.43
C VAL A 66 3.39 -12.42 -12.60
N ASP A 67 3.11 -12.84 -13.84
CA ASP A 67 2.18 -13.93 -14.12
C ASP A 67 2.97 -15.26 -14.22
N PRO A 68 2.76 -16.23 -13.31
CA PRO A 68 3.42 -17.53 -13.40
C PRO A 68 3.05 -18.33 -14.66
N GLY A 69 1.93 -18.02 -15.31
CA GLY A 69 1.46 -18.65 -16.54
C GLY A 69 2.08 -18.09 -17.83
N ASP A 70 2.65 -16.88 -17.76
CA ASP A 70 3.44 -16.29 -18.85
C ASP A 70 4.77 -15.73 -18.31
N PRO A 71 5.86 -16.51 -18.37
CA PRO A 71 7.16 -16.12 -17.83
C PRO A 71 7.81 -14.92 -18.54
N ASN A 72 7.23 -14.44 -19.64
CA ASN A 72 7.71 -13.25 -20.37
C ASN A 72 6.82 -12.01 -20.17
N GLU A 73 5.69 -12.13 -19.48
CA GLU A 73 4.78 -11.01 -19.25
C GLU A 73 5.04 -10.35 -17.89
N LEU A 74 5.81 -9.25 -17.92
CA LEU A 74 5.90 -8.31 -16.81
C LEU A 74 4.87 -7.20 -17.04
N SER A 75 3.71 -7.31 -16.38
CA SER A 75 2.72 -6.24 -16.34
C SER A 75 3.14 -5.19 -15.31
N ILE A 76 3.66 -4.04 -15.78
CA ILE A 76 3.86 -2.85 -14.94
C ILE A 76 2.53 -2.12 -14.85
N GLU A 77 1.61 -2.60 -14.03
CA GLU A 77 0.35 -1.90 -13.79
C GLU A 77 -0.07 -1.98 -12.34
N ILE A 78 0.57 -1.19 -11.48
CA ILE A 78 -0.18 -0.61 -10.37
C ILE A 78 0.35 0.81 -10.10
N GLY A 79 -0.52 1.83 -10.18
CA GLY A 79 -0.23 3.19 -9.67
C GLY A 79 -0.36 4.39 -10.62
N ARG A 80 -1.01 4.28 -11.80
CA ARG A 80 -1.36 5.46 -12.60
C ARG A 80 -2.80 5.93 -12.31
N ARG A 81 -2.93 6.99 -11.52
CA ARG A 81 -3.77 8.18 -11.75
C ARG A 81 -3.51 9.23 -10.68
#